data_AF-A0A8S3FA28-F1
#
_entry.id   AF-A0A8S3FA28-F1
#
_cell.length_a   1.000
_cell.length_b   1.000
_cell.length_c   1.000
_cell.angle_alpha   90.00
_cell.angle_beta   90.00
_cell.angle_gamma   90.00
#
_symmetry.space_group_name_H-M   'P 1'
#
loop_
_entity.id
_entity.type
_entity.pdbx_description
1 polymer ?
#
loop_
_entity_poly.entity_id
_entity_poly.type
_entity_poly.pdbx_seq_one_letter_code
_entity_poly.pdbx_strand_id
1 'polypeptide(L)'
;NNHFLQKKYHDAIHCYNQALNQNGEKPTYYVNRALCYIKLKQWDKVYQDARHCLDLDPKYIKAHAYLGQYYIEQQRYDEAIICFTQALDLCKVQNKNFGDEIQRFLNYAHKCRFSLMEQKRIENENSLQTYVRSLIQTDKERRMQLYIEKYFQEHETNTNKKMESTSSTVPSSTTSNSLSILKQYLSKTIGYHNQQTTTTANVSSNAPLNTKTVTKSDSQTNITVDSQLEKGLSEIEQSSNQSLQELNNLFNEVDTKRKRREIPEYLTCKLCYDLMRDPVITPCELNIVKTQKETLILNL
;
A
#
# COMPACT_ATOMS: atom_id res chain seq x y z
N ASN A 1 1.16 -15.73 41.03
CA ASN A 1 0.21 -16.56 40.23
C ASN A 1 -1.25 -16.39 40.63
N ASN A 2 -1.65 -16.41 41.90
CA ASN A 2 -3.07 -16.27 42.30
C ASN A 2 -3.75 -14.99 41.78
N HIS A 3 -3.10 -13.83 41.87
CA HIS A 3 -3.61 -12.57 41.30
C HIS A 3 -3.81 -12.63 39.77
N PHE A 4 -2.95 -13.37 39.05
CA PHE A 4 -3.09 -13.57 37.61
C PHE A 4 -4.35 -14.40 37.27
N LEU A 5 -4.62 -15.46 38.04
CA LEU A 5 -5.82 -16.27 37.88
C LEU A 5 -7.11 -15.47 38.15
N GLN A 6 -7.05 -14.50 39.07
CA GLN A 6 -8.13 -13.54 39.34
C GLN A 6 -8.24 -12.42 38.30
N LYS A 7 -7.47 -12.46 37.20
CA LYS A 7 -7.38 -11.41 36.17
C LYS A 7 -6.92 -10.04 36.69
N LYS A 8 -6.35 -9.97 37.89
CA LYS A 8 -5.76 -8.75 38.47
C LYS A 8 -4.32 -8.61 38.02
N TYR A 9 -4.12 -8.17 36.78
CA TYR A 9 -2.79 -8.15 36.15
C TYR A 9 -1.84 -7.13 36.78
N HIS A 10 -2.33 -5.96 37.19
CA HIS A 10 -1.51 -4.94 37.85
C HIS A 10 -0.96 -5.41 39.20
N ASP A 11 -1.82 -6.00 40.05
CA ASP A 11 -1.40 -6.57 41.34
C ASP A 11 -0.41 -7.72 41.12
N ALA A 12 -0.66 -8.57 40.12
CA ALA A 12 0.25 -9.66 39.76
C ALA A 12 1.63 -9.13 39.36
N ILE A 13 1.70 -8.05 38.57
CA ILE A 13 2.97 -7.39 38.21
C ILE A 13 3.68 -6.86 39.45
N HIS A 14 2.96 -6.23 40.39
CA HIS A 14 3.56 -5.76 41.64
C HIS A 14 4.21 -6.92 42.43
N CYS A 15 3.51 -8.04 42.56
CA CYS A 15 4.07 -9.24 43.19
C CYS A 15 5.28 -9.81 42.44
N TYR A 16 5.26 -9.83 41.10
CA TYR A 16 6.42 -10.30 40.32
C TYR A 16 7.62 -9.35 40.44
N ASN A 17 7.39 -8.03 40.54
CA ASN A 17 8.47 -7.07 40.79
C ASN A 17 9.10 -7.30 42.16
N GLN A 18 8.29 -7.53 43.20
CA GLN A 18 8.82 -7.89 44.53
C GLN A 18 9.62 -9.20 44.49
N ALA A 19 9.13 -10.21 43.77
CA ALA A 19 9.83 -11.48 43.61
C ALA A 19 11.17 -11.32 42.86
N LEU A 20 11.22 -10.47 41.84
CA LEU A 20 12.44 -10.15 41.10
C LEU A 20 13.45 -9.37 41.94
N ASN A 21 12.98 -8.48 42.83
CA ASN A 21 13.86 -7.77 43.77
C ASN A 21 14.49 -8.72 44.79
N GLN A 22 13.82 -9.81 45.15
CA GLN A 22 14.34 -10.83 46.07
C GLN A 22 15.24 -11.85 45.35
N ASN A 23 14.85 -12.28 44.14
CA ASN A 23 15.60 -13.23 43.34
C ASN A 23 15.42 -12.93 41.85
N GLY A 24 16.35 -12.14 41.32
CA GLY A 24 16.38 -11.68 39.93
C GLY A 24 16.91 -12.70 38.93
N GLU A 25 17.46 -13.83 39.38
CA GLU A 25 18.09 -14.81 38.47
C GLU A 25 17.08 -15.79 37.85
N LYS A 26 15.84 -15.83 38.35
CA LYS A 26 14.86 -16.85 37.94
C LYS A 26 14.09 -16.44 36.67
N PRO A 27 14.28 -17.12 35.52
CA PRO A 27 13.64 -16.74 34.24
C PRO A 27 12.10 -16.80 34.26
N THR A 28 11.53 -17.68 35.10
CA THR A 28 10.07 -17.85 35.20
C THR A 28 9.35 -16.58 35.65
N TYR A 29 9.98 -15.73 36.46
CA TYR A 29 9.34 -14.50 36.93
C TYR A 29 9.19 -13.47 35.81
N TYR A 30 10.21 -13.34 34.96
CA TYR A 30 10.16 -12.49 33.77
C TYR A 30 9.07 -12.93 32.80
N VAL A 31 8.97 -14.23 32.49
CA VAL A 31 7.92 -14.74 31.58
C VAL A 31 6.52 -14.52 32.16
N ASN A 32 6.32 -14.76 33.45
CA ASN A 32 5.02 -14.58 34.06
C ASN A 32 4.62 -13.09 34.12
N ARG A 33 5.58 -12.19 34.30
CA ARG A 33 5.38 -10.73 34.22
C ARG A 33 5.11 -10.29 32.78
N ALA A 34 5.87 -10.79 31.80
CA ALA A 34 5.64 -10.59 30.38
C ALA A 34 4.22 -11.01 29.97
N LEU A 35 3.73 -12.16 30.46
CA LEU A 35 2.36 -12.61 30.20
C LEU A 35 1.31 -11.63 30.75
N CYS A 36 1.53 -11.03 31.93
CA CYS A 36 0.67 -9.95 32.42
C CYS A 36 0.71 -8.73 31.48
N TYR A 37 1.90 -8.34 31.01
CA TYR A 37 2.04 -7.22 30.06
C TYR A 37 1.36 -7.50 28.71
N ILE A 38 1.39 -8.73 28.21
CA ILE A 38 0.64 -9.15 27.01
C ILE A 38 -0.86 -8.93 27.23
N LYS A 39 -1.40 -9.34 28.39
CA LYS A 39 -2.83 -9.13 28.71
C LYS A 39 -3.20 -7.65 28.85
N LEU A 40 -2.25 -6.80 29.22
CA LEU A 40 -2.39 -5.34 29.27
C LEU A 40 -2.00 -4.65 27.95
N LYS A 41 -1.61 -5.39 26.91
CA LYS A 41 -1.13 -4.87 25.61
C LYS A 41 0.09 -3.91 25.73
N GLN A 42 0.92 -4.08 26.75
CA GLN A 42 2.14 -3.29 26.95
C GLN A 42 3.35 -3.96 26.28
N TRP A 43 3.37 -3.94 24.95
CA TRP A 43 4.31 -4.71 24.13
C TRP A 43 5.79 -4.37 24.35
N ASP A 44 6.14 -3.11 24.61
CA ASP A 44 7.54 -2.71 24.84
C ASP A 44 8.14 -3.40 26.08
N LYS A 45 7.34 -3.55 27.14
CA LYS A 45 7.74 -4.26 28.36
C LYS A 45 7.79 -5.77 28.15
N VAL A 46 6.91 -6.32 27.30
CA VAL A 46 6.95 -7.74 26.90
C VAL A 46 8.30 -8.05 26.23
N TYR A 47 8.75 -7.19 25.33
CA TYR A 47 10.03 -7.37 24.65
C TYR A 47 11.19 -7.38 25.65
N GLN A 48 11.24 -6.41 26.58
CA GLN A 48 12.29 -6.33 27.60
C GLN A 48 12.32 -7.58 28.49
N ASP A 49 11.16 -8.00 29.01
CA ASP A 49 11.08 -9.17 29.89
C ASP A 49 11.38 -10.48 29.16
N ALA A 50 10.90 -10.63 27.93
CA ALA A 50 11.16 -11.83 27.15
C ALA A 50 12.64 -11.91 26.72
N ARG A 51 13.29 -10.78 26.39
CA ARG A 51 14.73 -10.72 26.13
C ARG A 51 15.54 -11.09 27.37
N HIS A 52 15.28 -10.45 28.51
CA HIS A 52 15.98 -10.79 29.75
C HIS A 52 15.78 -12.25 30.16
N CYS A 53 14.59 -12.82 29.95
CA CYS A 53 14.39 -14.24 30.17
C CYS A 53 15.29 -15.12 29.30
N LEU A 54 15.50 -14.75 28.04
CA LEU A 54 16.37 -15.49 27.12
C LEU A 54 17.86 -15.27 27.40
N ASP A 55 18.24 -14.11 27.94
CA ASP A 55 19.61 -13.86 28.40
C ASP A 55 19.96 -14.79 29.58
N LEU A 56 18.99 -15.07 30.45
CA LEU A 56 19.14 -16.00 31.58
C LEU A 56 19.00 -17.48 31.16
N ASP A 57 17.99 -17.81 30.36
CA ASP A 57 17.77 -19.15 29.81
C ASP A 57 17.40 -19.09 28.32
N PRO A 58 18.38 -19.29 27.42
CA PRO A 58 18.15 -19.26 25.97
C PRO A 58 17.20 -20.35 25.47
N LYS A 59 16.99 -21.42 26.27
CA LYS A 59 16.15 -22.57 25.91
C LYS A 59 14.72 -22.40 26.41
N TYR A 60 14.35 -21.23 26.93
CA TYR A 60 13.03 -21.01 27.48
C TYR A 60 11.95 -20.79 26.40
N ILE A 61 11.18 -21.84 26.11
CA ILE A 61 10.18 -21.89 25.02
C ILE A 61 9.19 -20.72 25.04
N LYS A 62 8.58 -20.40 26.19
CA LYS A 62 7.54 -19.36 26.26
C LYS A 62 8.09 -17.97 25.99
N ALA A 63 9.37 -17.71 26.29
CA ALA A 63 9.99 -16.42 26.03
C ALA A 63 10.14 -16.20 24.52
N HIS A 64 10.58 -17.23 23.77
CA HIS A 64 10.58 -17.20 22.30
C HIS A 64 9.16 -17.00 21.73
N ALA A 65 8.15 -17.68 22.27
CA ALA A 65 6.76 -17.49 21.83
C ALA A 65 6.24 -16.06 22.09
N TYR A 66 6.57 -15.47 23.24
CA TYR A 66 6.17 -14.09 23.56
C TYR A 66 6.92 -13.04 22.73
N LEU A 67 8.19 -13.28 22.38
CA LEU A 67 8.89 -12.47 21.38
C LEU A 67 8.23 -12.57 20.01
N GLY A 68 7.85 -13.77 19.58
CA GLY A 68 7.10 -13.96 18.35
C GLY A 68 5.79 -13.16 18.33
N GLN A 69 5.07 -13.15 19.46
CA GLN A 69 3.84 -12.37 19.60
C GLN A 69 4.10 -10.86 19.58
N TYR A 70 5.18 -10.39 20.22
CA TYR A 70 5.62 -9.00 20.11
C TYR A 70 5.90 -8.61 18.65
N TYR A 71 6.61 -9.44 17.89
CA TYR A 71 6.96 -9.14 16.50
C TYR A 71 5.75 -9.12 15.56
N ILE A 72 4.72 -9.93 15.83
CA ILE A 72 3.43 -9.85 15.13
C ILE A 72 2.83 -8.45 15.30
N GLU A 73 2.81 -7.92 16.51
CA GLU A 73 2.20 -6.63 16.83
C GLU A 73 3.01 -5.47 16.24
N GLN A 74 4.32 -5.63 16.11
CA GLN A 74 5.21 -4.70 15.39
C GLN A 74 5.16 -4.88 13.86
N GLN A 75 4.28 -5.73 13.33
CA GLN A 75 4.18 -6.07 11.90
C GLN A 75 5.46 -6.64 11.27
N ARG A 76 6.40 -7.12 12.09
CA ARG A 76 7.65 -7.77 11.68
C ARG A 76 7.46 -9.28 11.63
N TYR A 77 6.68 -9.74 10.65
CA TYR A 77 6.22 -11.13 10.59
C TYR A 77 7.33 -12.16 10.34
N ASP A 78 8.40 -11.79 9.61
CA ASP A 78 9.51 -12.71 9.33
C ASP A 78 10.28 -13.07 10.62
N GLU A 79 10.52 -12.09 11.47
CA GLU A 79 11.14 -12.31 12.79
C GLU A 79 10.22 -13.09 13.72
N ALA A 80 8.92 -12.82 13.68
CA ALA A 80 7.94 -13.60 14.43
C ALA A 80 8.00 -15.09 14.06
N ILE A 81 8.06 -15.41 12.76
CA ILE A 81 8.16 -16.77 12.25
C ILE A 81 9.45 -17.45 12.75
N ILE A 82 10.58 -16.74 12.75
CA ILE A 82 11.84 -17.27 13.28
C ILE A 82 11.70 -17.60 14.77
N CYS A 83 11.14 -16.70 15.58
CA CYS A 83 10.94 -16.95 17.00
C CYS A 83 9.99 -18.13 17.28
N PHE A 84 8.90 -18.26 16.54
CA PHE A 84 7.95 -19.38 16.72
C PHE A 84 8.54 -20.72 16.26
N THR A 85 9.32 -20.74 15.17
CA THR A 85 10.01 -21.96 14.72
C THR A 85 11.05 -22.41 15.73
N GLN A 86 11.85 -21.49 16.27
CA GLN A 86 12.77 -21.79 17.38
C GLN A 86 12.05 -22.33 18.62
N ALA A 87 10.92 -21.72 19.00
CA ALA A 87 10.12 -22.20 20.12
C ALA A 87 9.58 -23.63 19.89
N LEU A 88 9.17 -23.94 18.66
CA LEU A 88 8.64 -25.24 18.27
C LEU A 88 9.74 -26.32 18.25
N ASP A 89 10.94 -25.98 17.78
CA ASP A 89 12.07 -26.91 17.81
C ASP A 89 12.53 -27.18 19.25
N LEU A 90 12.55 -26.16 20.10
CA LEU A 90 12.80 -26.33 21.54
C LEU A 90 11.72 -27.19 22.23
N CYS A 91 10.44 -27.07 21.84
CA CYS A 91 9.37 -27.95 22.33
C CYS A 91 9.63 -29.42 22.03
N LYS A 92 10.06 -29.72 20.79
CA LYS A 92 10.41 -31.09 20.37
C LYS A 92 11.58 -31.63 21.19
N VAL A 93 12.64 -30.84 21.33
CA VAL A 93 13.85 -31.23 22.08
C VAL A 93 13.54 -31.46 23.56
N GLN A 94 12.70 -30.62 24.17
CA GLN A 94 12.33 -30.72 25.58
C GLN A 94 11.13 -31.64 25.85
N ASN A 95 10.53 -32.22 24.80
CA ASN A 95 9.32 -33.04 24.84
C ASN A 95 8.17 -32.42 25.66
N LYS A 96 7.86 -31.13 25.40
CA LYS A 96 6.79 -30.38 26.09
C LYS A 96 5.56 -30.21 25.20
N ASN A 97 4.37 -30.30 25.79
CA ASN A 97 3.06 -30.26 25.11
C ASN A 97 2.63 -28.87 24.60
N PHE A 98 3.51 -27.88 24.52
CA PHE A 98 3.15 -26.52 24.02
C PHE A 98 3.18 -26.41 22.48
N GLY A 99 3.49 -27.49 21.78
CA GLY A 99 3.64 -27.52 20.32
C GLY A 99 2.42 -27.00 19.58
N ASP A 100 1.20 -27.41 19.97
CA ASP A 100 -0.03 -27.04 19.27
C ASP A 100 -0.34 -25.54 19.37
N GLU A 101 -0.14 -24.93 20.54
CA GLU A 101 -0.34 -23.49 20.73
C GLU A 101 0.64 -22.68 19.89
N ILE A 102 1.92 -23.09 19.90
CA ILE A 102 2.97 -22.42 19.13
C ILE A 102 2.74 -22.59 17.63
N GLN A 103 2.29 -23.77 17.19
CA GLN A 103 1.94 -24.01 15.79
C GLN A 103 0.79 -23.10 15.32
N ARG A 104 -0.22 -22.86 16.17
CA ARG A 104 -1.29 -21.90 15.87
C ARG A 104 -0.75 -20.48 15.71
N PHE A 105 0.16 -20.05 16.59
CA PHE A 105 0.80 -18.74 16.47
C PHE A 105 1.68 -18.62 15.22
N LEU A 106 2.42 -19.68 14.86
CA LEU A 106 3.22 -19.74 13.63
C LEU A 106 2.34 -19.60 12.38
N ASN A 107 1.24 -20.36 12.32
CA ASN A 107 0.28 -20.31 11.21
C ASN A 107 -0.35 -18.91 11.11
N TYR A 108 -0.69 -18.29 12.25
CA TYR A 108 -1.18 -16.92 12.29
C TYR A 108 -0.14 -15.91 11.79
N ALA A 109 1.14 -16.04 12.18
CA ALA A 109 2.22 -15.20 11.69
C ALA A 109 2.39 -15.31 10.17
N HIS A 110 2.31 -16.52 9.62
CA HIS A 110 2.31 -16.72 8.16
C HIS A 110 1.10 -16.06 7.47
N LYS A 111 -0.11 -16.18 8.04
CA LYS A 111 -1.32 -15.51 7.54
C LYS A 111 -1.13 -13.99 7.49
N CYS A 112 -0.60 -13.40 8.55
CA CYS A 112 -0.34 -11.97 8.62
C CYS A 112 0.74 -11.54 7.62
N ARG A 113 1.84 -12.30 7.51
CA ARG A 113 2.89 -12.05 6.49
C ARG A 113 2.31 -12.03 5.09
N PHE A 114 1.50 -13.03 4.75
CA PHE A 114 0.86 -13.13 3.44
C PHE A 114 -0.08 -11.95 3.19
N SER A 115 -0.91 -11.58 4.17
CA SER A 115 -1.80 -10.43 4.05
C SER A 115 -1.04 -9.11 3.84
N LEU A 116 0.10 -8.91 4.51
CA LEU A 116 0.94 -7.74 4.32
C LEU A 116 1.54 -7.68 2.91
N MET A 117 2.04 -8.82 2.41
CA MET A 117 2.58 -8.92 1.06
C MET A 117 1.50 -8.64 0.01
N GLU A 118 0.30 -9.19 0.19
CA GLU A 118 -0.82 -8.97 -0.71
C GLU A 118 -1.26 -7.50 -0.72
N GLN A 119 -1.28 -6.85 0.44
CA GLN A 119 -1.55 -5.41 0.54
C GLN A 119 -0.51 -4.58 -0.22
N LYS A 120 0.80 -4.88 -0.05
CA LYS A 120 1.88 -4.22 -0.80
C LYS A 120 1.77 -4.44 -2.31
N ARG A 121 1.38 -5.65 -2.74
CA ARG A 121 1.14 -5.94 -4.16
C ARG A 121 0.05 -5.04 -4.72
N ILE A 122 -1.10 -4.97 -4.04
CA ILE A 122 -2.24 -4.12 -4.44
C ILE A 122 -1.82 -2.64 -4.46
N GLU A 123 -1.06 -2.18 -3.46
CA GLU A 123 -0.56 -0.80 -3.38
C GLU A 123 0.37 -0.45 -4.55
N ASN A 124 1.31 -1.33 -4.89
CA ASN A 124 2.19 -1.15 -6.05
C ASN A 124 1.39 -1.09 -7.37
N GLU A 125 0.35 -1.91 -7.50
CA GLU A 125 -0.52 -1.92 -8.68
C GLU A 125 -1.37 -0.65 -8.79
N ASN A 126 -1.96 -0.19 -7.68
CA ASN A 126 -2.68 1.08 -7.63
C ASN A 126 -1.76 2.27 -7.94
N SER A 127 -0.53 2.23 -7.45
CA SER A 127 0.50 3.23 -7.73
C SER A 127 0.83 3.25 -9.23
N LEU A 128 1.02 2.07 -9.83
CA LEU A 128 1.26 1.93 -11.27
C LEU A 128 0.08 2.44 -12.10
N GLN A 129 -1.15 2.07 -11.74
CA GLN A 129 -2.35 2.55 -12.44
C GLN A 129 -2.45 4.09 -12.36
N THR A 130 -2.19 4.66 -11.19
CA THR A 130 -2.19 6.12 -10.98
C THR A 130 -1.11 6.80 -11.81
N TYR A 131 0.09 6.22 -11.87
CA TYR A 131 1.20 6.73 -12.66
C TYR A 131 0.91 6.71 -14.16
N VAL A 132 0.34 5.62 -14.69
CA VAL A 132 -0.01 5.56 -16.13
C VAL A 132 -1.15 6.53 -16.45
N ARG A 133 -2.16 6.66 -15.56
CA ARG A 133 -3.22 7.66 -15.71
C ARG A 133 -2.67 9.09 -15.75
N SER A 134 -1.70 9.42 -14.89
CA SER A 134 -1.12 10.77 -14.87
C SER A 134 -0.31 11.05 -16.14
N LEU A 135 0.41 10.06 -16.67
CA LEU A 135 1.10 10.17 -17.97
C LEU A 135 0.13 10.43 -19.12
N ILE A 136 -0.98 9.69 -19.20
CA ILE A 136 -2.01 9.90 -20.24
C ILE A 136 -2.61 11.31 -20.13
N GLN A 137 -2.90 11.75 -18.91
CA GLN A 137 -3.45 13.08 -18.68
C GLN A 137 -2.46 14.19 -19.06
N THR A 138 -1.18 14.02 -18.71
CA THR A 138 -0.12 14.98 -19.05
C THR A 138 0.13 15.00 -20.57
N ASP A 139 0.10 13.85 -21.24
CA ASP A 139 0.19 13.77 -22.70
C ASP A 139 -1.00 14.45 -23.38
N LYS A 140 -2.23 14.22 -22.89
CA LYS A 140 -3.43 14.93 -23.36
C LYS A 140 -3.24 16.44 -23.26
N GLU A 141 -2.87 16.93 -22.09
CA GLU A 141 -2.67 18.37 -21.86
C GLU A 141 -1.59 18.93 -22.79
N ARG A 142 -0.47 18.23 -22.97
CA ARG A 142 0.59 18.63 -23.90
C ARG A 142 0.11 18.67 -25.35
N ARG A 143 -0.64 17.65 -25.81
CA ARG A 143 -1.20 17.60 -27.17
C ARG A 143 -2.18 18.74 -27.40
N MET A 144 -3.04 19.03 -26.42
CA MET A 144 -3.97 20.17 -26.47
C MET A 144 -3.21 21.50 -26.54
N GLN A 145 -2.16 21.69 -25.74
CA GLN A 145 -1.32 22.89 -25.77
C GLN A 145 -0.70 23.11 -27.16
N LEU A 146 -0.07 22.08 -27.72
CA LEU A 146 0.55 22.15 -29.04
C LEU A 146 -0.47 22.42 -30.14
N TYR A 147 -1.67 21.84 -30.05
CA TYR A 147 -2.73 22.09 -31.01
C TYR A 147 -3.23 23.54 -30.98
N ILE A 148 -3.44 24.08 -29.77
CA ILE A 148 -3.81 25.48 -29.57
C ILE A 148 -2.72 26.41 -30.11
N GLU A 149 -1.46 26.15 -29.78
CA GLU A 149 -0.32 26.96 -30.23
C GLU A 149 -0.20 26.97 -31.76
N LYS A 150 -0.29 25.80 -32.39
CA LYS A 150 -0.26 25.67 -33.85
C LYS A 150 -1.41 26.43 -34.52
N TYR A 151 -2.62 26.32 -33.98
CA TYR A 151 -3.79 27.05 -34.48
C TYR A 151 -3.56 28.57 -34.43
N PHE A 152 -3.06 29.11 -33.31
CA PHE A 152 -2.78 30.54 -33.22
C PHE A 152 -1.65 31.00 -34.17
N GLN A 153 -0.60 30.21 -34.35
CA GLN A 153 0.46 30.51 -35.33
C GLN A 153 -0.06 30.56 -36.78
N GLU A 154 -0.94 29.63 -37.17
CA GLU A 154 -1.57 29.61 -38.50
C GLU A 154 -2.50 30.81 -38.73
N HIS A 155 -3.22 31.24 -37.69
CA HIS A 155 -4.08 32.42 -37.77
C HIS A 155 -3.28 33.74 -37.73
N GLU A 156 -2.18 33.84 -36.99
CA GLU A 156 -1.25 34.99 -37.01
C GLU A 156 -0.50 35.12 -38.35
N THR A 157 -0.11 34.01 -38.97
CA THR A 157 0.55 34.04 -40.29
C THR A 157 -0.41 34.39 -41.42
N ASN A 158 -1.69 33.98 -41.34
CA ASN A 158 -2.73 34.39 -42.28
C ASN A 158 -3.14 35.86 -42.14
N THR A 159 -3.13 36.43 -40.93
CA THR A 159 -3.33 37.88 -40.74
C THR A 159 -2.12 38.68 -41.19
N ASN A 160 -0.89 38.22 -40.93
CA ASN A 160 0.34 38.86 -41.40
C ASN A 160 0.55 38.75 -42.92
N LYS A 161 0.12 37.65 -43.59
CA LYS A 161 0.04 37.59 -45.06
C LYS A 161 -0.96 38.58 -45.66
N LYS A 162 -1.97 39.00 -44.89
CA LYS A 162 -2.86 40.11 -45.24
C LYS A 162 -2.28 41.50 -44.90
N MET A 163 -1.22 41.56 -44.08
CA MET A 163 -0.55 42.78 -43.61
C MET A 163 0.91 42.91 -44.07
N GLU A 164 1.33 42.22 -45.13
CA GLU A 164 2.64 42.40 -45.79
C GLU A 164 2.75 43.73 -46.57
N SER A 165 2.16 44.80 -46.02
CA SER A 165 2.44 46.19 -46.41
C SER A 165 3.05 47.04 -45.29
N THR A 166 3.21 46.59 -44.03
CA THR A 166 3.93 47.39 -43.01
C THR A 166 4.55 46.58 -41.84
N SER A 167 5.88 46.51 -41.83
CA SER A 167 6.87 46.37 -40.71
C SER A 167 6.57 45.57 -39.42
N SER A 168 7.38 44.51 -39.24
CA SER A 168 8.12 43.99 -38.05
C SER A 168 7.68 44.31 -36.61
N THR A 169 7.51 43.27 -35.74
CA THR A 169 8.33 42.92 -34.54
C THR A 169 7.83 41.57 -33.92
N VAL A 170 8.72 40.79 -33.28
CA VAL A 170 8.64 39.37 -32.83
C VAL A 170 7.89 39.15 -31.48
N PRO A 171 7.37 37.92 -31.16
CA PRO A 171 6.26 37.69 -30.24
C PRO A 171 6.65 37.13 -28.86
N SER A 172 6.11 37.73 -27.78
CA SER A 172 6.11 37.19 -26.41
C SER A 172 4.71 37.07 -25.79
N SER A 173 3.67 37.49 -26.52
CA SER A 173 2.27 37.49 -26.09
C SER A 173 1.52 36.18 -26.39
N THR A 174 1.93 35.44 -27.42
CA THR A 174 1.21 34.26 -27.93
C THR A 174 1.23 33.07 -26.95
N THR A 175 2.37 32.81 -26.29
CA THR A 175 2.50 31.72 -25.29
C THR A 175 1.69 31.98 -24.01
N SER A 176 1.56 33.25 -23.60
CA SER A 176 0.74 33.62 -22.44
C SER A 176 -0.76 33.52 -22.73
N ASN A 177 -1.17 33.77 -23.99
CA ASN A 177 -2.53 33.62 -24.46
C ASN A 177 -2.93 32.14 -24.69
N SER A 178 -2.03 31.29 -25.17
CA SER A 178 -2.32 29.85 -25.35
C SER A 178 -2.51 29.12 -24.01
N LEU A 179 -1.70 29.44 -22.99
CA LEU A 179 -1.81 28.84 -21.66
C LEU A 179 -3.06 29.30 -20.90
N SER A 180 -3.53 30.54 -21.12
CA SER A 180 -4.78 31.05 -20.51
C SER A 180 -6.01 30.40 -21.14
N ILE A 181 -6.02 30.21 -22.47
CA ILE A 181 -7.09 29.53 -23.20
C ILE A 181 -7.16 28.05 -22.82
N LEU A 182 -6.02 27.37 -22.71
CA LEU A 182 -5.98 25.99 -22.21
C LEU A 182 -6.53 25.88 -20.78
N LYS A 183 -6.14 26.77 -19.87
CA LYS A 183 -6.68 26.81 -18.50
C LYS A 183 -8.18 27.06 -18.49
N GLN A 184 -8.68 27.95 -19.37
CA GLN A 184 -10.11 28.22 -19.49
C GLN A 184 -10.88 27.00 -20.04
N TYR A 185 -10.35 26.31 -21.04
CA TYR A 185 -10.94 25.09 -21.59
C TYR A 185 -10.94 23.96 -20.56
N LEU A 186 -9.80 23.69 -19.91
CA LEU A 186 -9.70 22.71 -18.83
C LEU A 186 -10.61 23.05 -17.65
N SER A 187 -10.80 24.33 -17.31
CA SER A 187 -11.74 24.73 -16.26
C SER A 187 -13.21 24.49 -16.65
N LYS A 188 -13.56 24.63 -17.93
CA LYS A 188 -14.89 24.26 -18.44
C LYS A 188 -15.09 22.74 -18.37
N THR A 189 -14.12 21.94 -18.78
CA THR A 189 -14.25 20.47 -18.78
C THR A 189 -14.24 19.87 -17.36
N ILE A 190 -13.42 20.41 -16.43
CA ILE A 190 -13.44 20.02 -15.00
C ILE A 190 -14.79 20.36 -14.34
N GLY A 191 -15.42 21.48 -14.73
CA GLY A 191 -16.75 21.87 -14.25
C GLY A 191 -17.87 20.89 -14.66
N TYR A 192 -17.74 20.22 -15.80
CA TYR A 192 -18.68 19.17 -16.24
C TYR A 192 -18.41 17.82 -15.56
N HIS A 193 -17.14 17.48 -15.26
CA HIS A 193 -16.80 16.19 -14.64
C HIS A 193 -17.24 16.09 -13.17
N ASN A 194 -17.18 17.18 -12.40
CA ASN A 194 -17.66 17.21 -11.01
C ASN A 194 -19.19 17.10 -10.86
N GLN A 195 -19.97 17.23 -11.95
CA GLN A 195 -21.42 16.99 -11.93
C GLN A 195 -21.79 15.54 -12.24
N GLN A 196 -20.91 14.75 -12.85
CA GLN A 196 -21.15 13.34 -13.17
C GLN A 196 -20.62 12.38 -12.10
N THR A 197 -19.69 12.82 -11.24
CA THR A 197 -19.12 11.99 -10.17
C THR A 197 -19.92 11.99 -8.87
N THR A 198 -21.04 12.71 -8.76
CA THR A 198 -21.84 12.78 -7.51
C THR A 198 -22.92 11.68 -7.37
N THR A 199 -22.98 10.68 -8.24
CA THR A 199 -24.08 9.68 -8.21
C THR A 199 -23.70 8.27 -7.78
N THR A 200 -22.54 8.04 -7.15
CA THR A 200 -22.28 6.79 -6.40
C THR A 200 -21.32 6.98 -5.23
N ALA A 201 -21.76 7.67 -4.17
CA ALA A 201 -21.18 7.51 -2.84
C ALA A 201 -22.19 7.92 -1.75
N ASN A 202 -23.03 6.98 -1.33
CA ASN A 202 -23.65 7.03 0.00
C ASN A 202 -22.85 6.08 0.90
N VAL A 203 -22.25 6.62 1.97
CA VAL A 203 -22.55 6.32 3.40
C VAL A 203 -21.67 7.21 4.30
N SER A 204 -22.34 8.03 5.14
CA SER A 204 -21.90 8.69 6.39
C SER A 204 -20.77 9.75 6.29
N SER A 205 -20.81 10.93 6.89
CA SER A 205 -21.58 11.45 8.03
C SER A 205 -21.42 12.98 8.12
N ASN A 206 -22.51 13.64 8.51
CA ASN A 206 -22.65 14.83 9.37
C ASN A 206 -21.92 16.17 9.08
N ALA A 207 -22.80 17.17 8.87
CA ALA A 207 -22.83 18.53 9.45
C ALA A 207 -22.18 19.71 8.67
N PRO A 208 -22.78 20.92 8.76
CA PRO A 208 -22.82 21.90 7.67
C PRO A 208 -21.99 23.16 7.96
N LEU A 209 -21.31 23.73 6.95
CA LEU A 209 -20.77 25.08 7.06
C LEU A 209 -20.90 25.88 5.74
N ASN A 210 -21.96 26.68 5.70
CA ASN A 210 -21.96 28.11 5.38
C ASN A 210 -21.29 28.58 4.08
N THR A 211 -22.07 28.63 3.00
CA THR A 211 -21.74 29.36 1.76
C THR A 211 -21.94 30.86 1.96
N LYS A 212 -20.84 31.59 2.20
CA LYS A 212 -20.80 33.04 1.99
C LYS A 212 -20.67 33.34 0.50
N THR A 213 -21.65 34.10 0.04
CA THR A 213 -21.69 34.86 -1.21
C THR A 213 -20.41 35.67 -1.44
N VAL A 214 -19.77 35.49 -2.59
CA VAL A 214 -18.94 36.52 -3.21
C VAL A 214 -19.27 36.57 -4.70
N THR A 215 -19.85 37.70 -5.06
CA THR A 215 -20.16 38.23 -6.38
C THR A 215 -18.93 38.20 -7.31
N LYS A 216 -19.06 37.65 -8.52
CA LYS A 216 -18.10 37.84 -9.61
C LYS A 216 -18.71 38.76 -10.66
N SER A 217 -18.16 39.98 -10.74
CA SER A 217 -18.32 40.93 -11.83
C SER A 217 -17.37 40.60 -12.98
N ASP A 218 -17.95 40.42 -14.16
CA ASP A 218 -17.54 40.93 -15.47
C ASP A 218 -16.06 40.93 -15.88
N SER A 219 -15.74 40.10 -16.87
CA SER A 219 -15.28 40.59 -18.19
C SER A 219 -15.33 39.44 -19.19
N GLN A 220 -16.41 39.43 -19.96
CA GLN A 220 -16.57 38.60 -21.15
C GLN A 220 -15.57 39.04 -22.21
N THR A 221 -14.46 38.33 -22.35
CA THR A 221 -13.82 38.15 -23.65
C THR A 221 -14.29 36.81 -24.21
N ASN A 222 -15.52 36.80 -24.71
CA ASN A 222 -16.00 35.75 -25.63
C ASN A 222 -15.23 35.94 -26.94
N ILE A 223 -14.00 35.41 -27.00
CA ILE A 223 -13.43 35.02 -28.28
C ILE A 223 -14.25 33.81 -28.69
N THR A 224 -15.11 33.97 -29.69
CA THR A 224 -15.82 32.89 -30.36
C THR A 224 -14.76 31.88 -30.79
N VAL A 225 -14.60 30.80 -30.02
CA VAL A 225 -13.67 29.73 -30.34
C VAL A 225 -14.17 29.15 -31.65
N ASP A 226 -13.37 29.25 -32.73
CA ASP A 226 -13.76 28.70 -34.02
C ASP A 226 -14.15 27.23 -33.84
N SER A 227 -15.25 26.83 -34.48
CA SER A 227 -15.77 25.45 -34.45
C SER A 227 -14.68 24.41 -34.79
N GLN A 228 -13.67 24.81 -35.57
CA GLN A 228 -12.53 23.98 -35.94
C GLN A 228 -11.51 23.74 -34.81
N LEU A 229 -11.30 24.73 -33.93
CA LEU A 229 -10.46 24.57 -32.74
C LEU A 229 -11.16 23.68 -31.70
N GLU A 230 -12.48 23.88 -31.48
CA GLU A 230 -13.26 23.04 -30.57
C GLU A 230 -13.32 21.57 -31.04
N LYS A 231 -13.48 21.34 -32.35
CA LYS A 231 -13.50 19.99 -32.91
C LYS A 231 -12.17 19.25 -32.71
N GLY A 232 -11.04 19.90 -32.98
CA GLY A 232 -9.73 19.27 -32.79
C GLY A 232 -9.38 19.01 -31.32
N LEU A 233 -9.80 19.90 -30.40
CA LEU A 233 -9.66 19.66 -28.96
C LEU A 233 -10.54 18.49 -28.49
N SER A 234 -11.75 18.38 -29.01
CA SER A 234 -12.66 17.27 -28.72
C SER A 234 -12.14 15.92 -29.24
N GLU A 235 -11.49 15.89 -30.41
CA GLU A 235 -10.85 14.69 -30.95
C GLU A 235 -9.67 14.22 -30.07
N ILE A 236 -8.85 15.15 -29.57
CA ILE A 236 -7.75 14.84 -28.64
C ILE A 236 -8.30 14.31 -27.30
N GLU A 237 -9.37 14.91 -26.80
CA GLU A 237 -10.05 14.46 -25.59
C GLU A 237 -10.66 13.06 -25.76
N GLN A 238 -11.32 12.80 -26.90
CA GLN A 238 -11.88 11.49 -27.22
C GLN A 238 -10.78 10.41 -27.30
N SER A 239 -9.67 10.72 -27.98
CA SER A 239 -8.51 9.81 -28.06
C SER A 239 -7.95 9.48 -26.68
N SER A 240 -7.79 10.47 -25.80
CA SER A 240 -7.31 10.25 -24.43
C SER A 240 -8.30 9.44 -23.59
N ASN A 241 -9.61 9.72 -23.71
CA ASN A 241 -10.65 8.97 -23.02
C ASN A 241 -10.72 7.51 -23.48
N GLN A 242 -10.51 7.24 -24.77
CA GLN A 242 -10.38 5.88 -25.30
C GLN A 242 -9.18 5.16 -24.66
N SER A 243 -8.00 5.79 -24.62
CA SER A 243 -6.83 5.21 -23.96
C SER A 243 -7.03 4.96 -22.47
N LEU A 244 -7.74 5.85 -21.75
CA LEU A 244 -8.12 5.63 -20.36
C LEU A 244 -9.10 4.46 -20.20
N GLN A 245 -10.03 4.29 -21.14
CA GLN A 245 -10.99 3.19 -21.12
C GLN A 245 -10.29 1.84 -21.39
N GLU A 246 -9.38 1.79 -22.37
CA GLU A 246 -8.53 0.63 -22.63
C GLU A 246 -7.67 0.27 -21.40
N LEU A 247 -7.08 1.28 -20.75
CA LEU A 247 -6.32 1.10 -19.51
C LEU A 247 -7.20 0.47 -18.42
N ASN A 248 -8.39 1.03 -18.19
CA ASN A 248 -9.31 0.50 -17.19
C ASN A 248 -9.74 -0.93 -17.51
N ASN A 249 -10.01 -1.24 -18.78
CA ASN A 249 -10.35 -2.59 -19.21
C ASN A 249 -9.20 -3.57 -18.95
N LEU A 250 -7.96 -3.18 -19.28
CA LEU A 250 -6.77 -4.01 -19.03
C LEU A 250 -6.58 -4.31 -17.54
N PHE A 251 -6.71 -3.29 -16.68
CA PHE A 251 -6.63 -3.49 -15.23
C PHE A 251 -7.80 -4.33 -14.69
N ASN A 252 -9.02 -4.15 -15.23
CA ASN A 252 -10.19 -4.95 -14.84
C ASN A 252 -10.09 -6.44 -15.22
N GLU A 253 -9.60 -6.76 -16.42
CA GLU A 253 -9.36 -8.16 -16.84
C GLU A 253 -8.38 -8.84 -15.90
N VAL A 254 -7.34 -8.10 -15.57
CA VAL A 254 -6.29 -8.51 -14.67
C VAL A 254 -6.79 -8.67 -13.23
N ASP A 255 -7.71 -7.81 -12.77
CA ASP A 255 -8.34 -7.89 -11.44
C ASP A 255 -9.09 -9.20 -11.21
N THR A 256 -9.73 -9.76 -12.24
CA THR A 256 -10.43 -11.06 -12.11
C THR A 256 -9.48 -12.22 -11.75
N LYS A 257 -8.25 -12.18 -12.27
CA LYS A 257 -7.16 -13.14 -11.95
C LYS A 257 -6.38 -12.74 -10.68
N ARG A 258 -6.60 -11.53 -10.16
CA ARG A 258 -5.85 -10.90 -9.05
C ARG A 258 -6.69 -10.60 -7.80
N LYS A 259 -7.94 -11.10 -7.73
CA LYS A 259 -8.76 -11.06 -6.51
C LYS A 259 -7.93 -11.49 -5.31
N ARG A 260 -8.14 -10.81 -4.17
CA ARG A 260 -7.47 -11.10 -2.90
C ARG A 260 -7.48 -12.61 -2.68
N ARG A 261 -6.30 -13.20 -2.69
CA ARG A 261 -6.17 -14.64 -2.47
C ARG A 261 -6.43 -14.90 -1.00
N GLU A 262 -7.54 -15.54 -0.67
CA GLU A 262 -7.82 -15.96 0.71
C GLU A 262 -7.42 -17.42 0.88
N ILE A 263 -6.60 -17.67 1.89
CA ILE A 263 -6.16 -19.02 2.23
C ILE A 263 -7.09 -19.53 3.35
N PRO A 264 -7.83 -20.62 3.12
CA PRO A 264 -8.67 -21.22 4.15
C PRO A 264 -7.87 -21.58 5.41
N GLU A 265 -8.49 -21.51 6.58
CA GLU A 265 -7.80 -21.67 7.86
C GLU A 265 -7.13 -23.05 8.05
N TYR A 266 -7.62 -24.06 7.33
CA TYR A 266 -7.05 -25.40 7.32
C TYR A 266 -5.84 -25.56 6.38
N LEU A 267 -5.55 -24.58 5.50
CA LEU A 267 -4.40 -24.56 4.58
C LEU A 267 -3.34 -23.53 5.00
N THR A 268 -3.08 -23.42 6.31
CA THR A 268 -2.15 -22.42 6.87
C THR A 268 -0.69 -22.90 6.94
N CYS A 269 -0.34 -23.91 6.15
CA CYS A 269 1.00 -24.49 6.12
C CYS A 269 1.98 -23.56 5.40
N LYS A 270 3.27 -23.61 5.78
CA LYS A 270 4.33 -22.82 5.11
C LYS A 270 4.30 -23.00 3.58
N LEU A 271 4.21 -24.24 3.12
CA LEU A 271 4.16 -24.58 1.69
C LEU A 271 2.94 -23.95 0.98
N CYS A 272 1.80 -23.88 1.66
CA CYS A 272 0.56 -23.33 1.16
C CYS A 272 0.71 -21.83 0.85
N TYR A 273 1.40 -21.09 1.73
CA TYR A 273 1.70 -19.68 1.52
C TYR A 273 2.76 -19.44 0.43
N ASP A 274 3.78 -20.29 0.36
CA ASP A 274 4.87 -20.14 -0.61
C ASP A 274 4.39 -20.46 -2.05
N LEU A 275 3.57 -21.50 -2.24
CA LEU A 275 2.92 -21.83 -3.52
C LEU A 275 2.06 -20.69 -4.07
N MET A 276 1.38 -19.97 -3.17
CA MET A 276 0.52 -18.84 -3.54
C MET A 276 1.28 -17.56 -3.86
N ARG A 277 2.56 -17.47 -3.45
CA ARG A 277 3.44 -16.36 -3.79
C ARG A 277 3.99 -16.52 -5.19
N ASP A 278 4.66 -17.64 -5.46
CA ASP A 278 5.31 -17.92 -6.73
C ASP A 278 5.15 -19.41 -7.11
N PRO A 279 4.08 -19.77 -7.86
CA PRO A 279 3.82 -21.17 -8.21
C PRO A 279 4.94 -21.80 -9.06
N VAL A 280 5.79 -20.99 -9.69
CA VAL A 280 6.86 -21.41 -10.60
C VAL A 280 8.22 -21.57 -9.88
N ILE A 281 8.46 -20.87 -8.77
CA ILE A 281 9.78 -20.81 -8.10
C ILE A 281 9.76 -21.46 -6.71
N THR A 282 8.61 -21.87 -6.19
CA THR A 282 8.56 -22.55 -4.89
C THR A 282 9.51 -23.77 -4.92
N PRO A 283 10.57 -23.81 -4.10
CA PRO A 283 11.44 -24.96 -4.04
C PRO A 283 10.67 -26.04 -3.29
N CYS A 284 9.81 -26.77 -3.99
CA CYS A 284 9.48 -28.13 -3.57
C CYS A 284 10.81 -28.86 -3.36
N GLU A 285 10.93 -29.72 -2.36
CA GLU A 285 12.20 -30.42 -2.06
C GLU A 285 12.81 -31.13 -3.29
N LEU A 286 12.00 -31.44 -4.30
CA LEU A 286 12.40 -31.91 -5.63
C LEU A 286 13.27 -30.92 -6.45
N ASN A 287 13.02 -29.60 -6.36
CA ASN A 287 13.79 -28.57 -7.07
C ASN A 287 15.16 -28.33 -6.41
N ILE A 288 15.26 -28.47 -5.09
CA ILE A 288 16.53 -28.34 -4.35
C ILE A 288 17.49 -29.45 -4.78
N VAL A 289 16.99 -30.69 -4.95
CA VAL A 289 17.79 -31.83 -5.42
C VAL A 289 18.28 -31.63 -6.86
N LYS A 290 17.47 -31.02 -7.75
CA LYS A 290 17.92 -30.64 -9.10
C LYS A 290 19.01 -29.58 -9.07
N THR A 291 18.83 -28.52 -8.30
CA THR A 291 19.79 -27.41 -8.22
C THR A 291 21.13 -27.86 -7.61
N GLN A 292 21.11 -28.77 -6.63
CA GLN A 292 22.32 -29.38 -6.06
C GLN A 292 23.03 -30.34 -7.02
N LYS A 293 22.28 -31.11 -7.83
CA LYS A 293 22.88 -31.93 -8.90
C LYS A 293 23.50 -31.07 -10.00
N GLU A 294 22.85 -29.99 -10.41
CA GLU A 294 23.35 -29.08 -11.43
C GLU A 294 24.63 -28.34 -10.97
N THR A 295 24.72 -27.96 -9.70
CA THR A 295 25.95 -27.37 -9.12
C THR A 295 27.08 -28.38 -8.90
N LEU A 296 26.77 -29.67 -8.74
CA LEU A 296 27.79 -30.73 -8.71
C LEU A 296 28.33 -31.09 -10.10
N ILE A 297 27.49 -31.01 -11.14
CA ILE A 297 27.89 -31.29 -12.54
C ILE A 297 28.71 -30.13 -13.12
N LEU A 298 28.48 -28.88 -12.69
CA LEU A 298 29.28 -27.72 -13.10
C LEU A 298 30.64 -27.60 -12.39
N ASN A 299 30.90 -28.42 -11.36
CA ASN A 299 32.15 -28.45 -10.60
C ASN A 299 33.00 -29.73 -10.87
N LEU A 300 32.66 -30.48 -11.92
CA LEU A 300 33.42 -31.60 -12.47
C LEU A 300 33.86 -31.25 -13.90
#